data_AF-A0A6N4E7F2-F1
#
_entry.id   AF-A0A6N4E7F2-F1
#
_cell.length_a   1.000
_cell.length_b   1.000
_cell.length_c   1.000
_cell.angle_alpha   90.00
_cell.angle_beta   90.00
_cell.angle_gamma   90.00
#
_symmetry.space_group_name_H-M   'P 1'
#
loop_
_entity.id
_entity.type
_entity.pdbx_description
1 polymer ?
#
loop_
_entity_poly.entity_id
_entity_poly.type
_entity_poly.pdbx_seq_one_letter_code
_entity_poly.pdbx_strand_id
1 'polypeptide(L)'
;MPAFLEDVAADTVQLREALRGQDYAAIRKIAHRLKGAGGGYGLHGITDRAGAIGGAARERDDRAIAEGIDQLAAYLEQISIRYV
;
A
#
# COMPACT_ATOMS: atom_id res chain seq x y z
N MET A 1 -6.56 12.62 -9.91
CA MET A 1 -7.05 11.95 -8.68
C MET A 1 -7.57 10.55 -8.95
N PRO A 2 -8.48 10.28 -9.92
CA PRO A 2 -8.95 8.92 -10.17
C PRO A 2 -7.84 7.95 -10.61
N ALA A 3 -7.02 8.34 -11.59
CA ALA A 3 -5.90 7.53 -12.07
C ALA A 3 -4.87 7.18 -10.98
N PHE A 4 -4.64 8.08 -10.01
CA PHE A 4 -3.73 7.79 -8.90
C PHE A 4 -4.31 6.71 -7.97
N LEU A 5 -5.61 6.74 -7.68
CA LEU A 5 -6.24 5.72 -6.84
C LEU A 5 -6.27 4.36 -7.55
N GLU A 6 -6.43 4.35 -8.87
CA GLU A 6 -6.30 3.15 -9.71
C GLU A 6 -4.89 2.57 -9.66
N ASP A 7 -3.86 3.42 -9.76
CA ASP A 7 -2.46 3.00 -9.63
C ASP A 7 -2.17 2.37 -8.25
N VAL A 8 -2.66 2.99 -7.17
CA VAL A 8 -2.48 2.46 -5.81
C VAL A 8 -3.29 1.18 -5.61
N ALA A 9 -4.47 1.05 -6.23
CA ALA A 9 -5.22 -0.20 -6.22
C ALA A 9 -4.45 -1.33 -6.93
N ALA A 10 -3.85 -1.05 -8.10
CA ALA A 10 -2.99 -2.01 -8.77
C ALA A 10 -1.77 -2.41 -7.92
N ASP A 11 -1.19 -1.47 -7.17
CA ASP A 11 -0.10 -1.77 -6.22
C ASP A 11 -0.53 -2.72 -5.11
N THR A 12 -1.76 -2.62 -4.58
CA THR A 12 -2.24 -3.57 -3.56
C THR A 12 -2.29 -5.00 -4.08
N VAL A 13 -2.63 -5.19 -5.37
CA VAL A 13 -2.57 -6.51 -6.02
C VAL A 13 -1.12 -6.98 -6.11
N GLN A 14 -0.19 -6.14 -6.57
CA GLN A 14 1.23 -6.49 -6.65
C GLN A 14 1.85 -6.82 -5.28
N LEU A 15 1.44 -6.11 -4.23
CA LEU A 15 1.86 -6.40 -2.85
C LEU A 15 1.39 -7.78 -2.39
N ARG A 16 0.15 -8.18 -2.72
CA ARG A 16 -0.34 -9.54 -2.42
C ARG A 16 0.44 -10.61 -3.18
N GLU A 17 0.73 -10.39 -4.46
CA GLU A 17 1.56 -11.31 -5.25
C GLU A 17 2.95 -11.47 -4.65
N ALA A 18 3.61 -10.35 -4.33
CA ALA A 18 4.92 -10.36 -3.73
C ALA A 18 4.92 -11.05 -2.35
N LEU A 19 3.86 -10.85 -1.54
CA LEU A 19 3.71 -11.55 -0.26
C LEU A 19 3.56 -13.07 -0.46
N ARG A 20 2.75 -13.52 -1.42
CA ARG A 20 2.61 -14.96 -1.74
C ARG A 20 3.93 -15.58 -2.17
N GLY A 21 4.76 -14.83 -2.89
CA GLY A 21 6.11 -15.23 -3.29
C GLY A 21 7.19 -14.99 -2.22
N GLN A 22 6.84 -14.46 -1.05
CA GLN A 22 7.77 -14.02 0.00
C GLN A 22 8.87 -13.06 -0.51
N ASP A 23 8.55 -12.24 -1.52
CA ASP A 23 9.44 -11.22 -2.09
C ASP A 23 9.35 -9.93 -1.29
N TYR A 24 9.94 -9.95 -0.08
CA TYR A 24 9.99 -8.79 0.81
C TYR A 24 10.73 -7.59 0.19
N ALA A 25 11.64 -7.82 -0.76
CA ALA A 25 12.35 -6.75 -1.44
C ALA A 25 11.41 -5.98 -2.37
N ALA A 26 10.59 -6.69 -3.15
CA ALA A 26 9.53 -6.09 -3.96
C ALA A 26 8.50 -5.35 -3.10
N ILE A 27 8.04 -5.97 -2.00
CA ILE A 27 7.08 -5.34 -1.06
C ILE A 27 7.63 -4.00 -0.57
N ARG A 28 8.90 -3.96 -0.14
CA ARG A 28 9.54 -2.72 0.33
C ARG A 28 9.67 -1.66 -0.76
N LYS A 29 9.96 -2.05 -2.01
CA LYS A 29 10.05 -1.11 -3.14
C LYS A 29 8.69 -0.47 -3.43
N ILE A 30 7.63 -1.29 -3.50
CA ILE A 30 6.26 -0.82 -3.75
C ILE A 30 5.82 0.08 -2.60
N ALA A 31 6.00 -0.36 -1.34
CA ALA A 31 5.70 0.42 -0.15
C ALA A 31 6.43 1.78 -0.12
N HIS A 32 7.70 1.83 -0.51
CA HIS A 32 8.45 3.09 -0.56
C HIS A 32 7.89 4.05 -1.62
N ARG A 33 7.56 3.55 -2.80
CA ARG A 33 6.93 4.33 -3.88
C ARG A 33 5.58 4.90 -3.44
N LEU A 34 4.72 4.06 -2.87
CA LEU A 34 3.41 4.45 -2.33
C LEU A 34 3.54 5.50 -1.24
N LYS A 35 4.52 5.37 -0.34
CA LYS A 35 4.80 6.34 0.71
C LYS A 35 5.08 7.73 0.14
N GLY A 36 5.94 7.81 -0.88
CA GLY A 36 6.30 9.05 -1.56
C GLY A 36 5.13 9.66 -2.32
N ALA A 37 4.37 8.82 -3.05
CA ALA A 37 3.23 9.29 -3.84
C ALA A 37 2.08 9.81 -2.96
N GLY A 38 1.76 9.12 -1.86
CA GLY A 38 0.76 9.59 -0.89
C GLY A 38 1.10 10.97 -0.30
N GLY A 39 2.37 11.22 -0.02
CA GLY A 39 2.83 12.52 0.49
C GLY A 39 2.68 13.64 -0.54
N GLY A 40 2.97 13.36 -1.82
CA GLY A 40 2.81 14.32 -2.91
C GLY A 40 1.37 14.78 -3.16
N TYR A 41 0.37 13.95 -2.82
CA TYR A 41 -1.05 14.26 -2.95
C TYR A 41 -1.74 14.66 -1.62
N GLY A 42 -1.00 14.79 -0.52
CA GLY A 42 -1.56 15.08 0.80
C GLY A 42 -2.38 13.93 1.40
N LEU A 43 -2.26 12.73 0.85
CA LEU A 43 -2.97 11.52 1.28
C LEU A 43 -2.14 10.78 2.33
N HIS A 44 -2.01 11.40 3.51
CA HIS A 44 -1.17 10.88 4.60
C HIS A 44 -1.58 9.46 5.02
N GLY A 45 -2.87 9.11 4.91
CA GLY A 45 -3.35 7.76 5.17
C GLY A 45 -2.75 6.68 4.25
N ILE A 46 -2.34 7.02 3.01
CA ILE A 46 -1.57 6.11 2.14
C ILE A 46 -0.13 6.04 2.63
N THR A 47 0.48 7.20 2.94
CA THR A 47 1.87 7.31 3.41
C THR A 47 2.12 6.47 4.66
N ASP A 48 1.24 6.55 5.65
CA ASP A 48 1.39 5.87 6.93
C ASP A 48 1.25 4.35 6.76
N ARG A 49 0.23 3.90 6.03
CA ARG A 49 -0.02 2.47 5.76
C ARG A 49 1.09 1.86 4.91
N ALA A 50 1.56 2.56 3.88
CA ALA A 50 2.71 2.13 3.09
C ALA A 50 3.99 2.07 3.95
N GLY A 51 4.16 2.99 4.88
CA GLY A 51 5.25 2.94 5.87
C GLY A 51 5.19 1.68 6.74
N ALA A 52 4.01 1.35 7.27
CA ALA A 52 3.79 0.15 8.09
C ALA A 52 4.08 -1.14 7.31
N ILE A 53 3.54 -1.27 6.09
CA ILE A 53 3.80 -2.42 5.19
C ILE A 53 5.31 -2.59 4.95
N GLY A 54 6.01 -1.49 4.63
CA GLY A 54 7.44 -1.52 4.40
C GLY A 54 8.27 -1.84 5.66
N GLY A 55 7.76 -1.50 6.84
CA GLY A 55 8.33 -1.88 8.14
C GLY A 55 8.18 -3.37 8.40
N ALA A 56 6.96 -3.88 8.31
CA ALA A 56 6.66 -5.31 8.48
C ALA A 56 7.43 -6.20 7.48
N ALA A 57 7.64 -5.72 6.25
CA ALA A 57 8.47 -6.41 5.26
C ALA A 57 9.97 -6.46 5.61
N ARG A 58 10.49 -5.53 6.42
CA ARG A 58 11.86 -5.65 6.96
C ARG A 58 11.94 -6.75 8.03
N GLU A 59 10.88 -6.86 8.82
CA GLU A 59 10.77 -7.84 9.91
C GLU A 59 10.30 -9.22 9.41
N ARG A 60 9.87 -9.30 8.14
CA ARG A 60 9.27 -10.50 7.51
C ARG A 60 8.05 -11.00 8.26
N ASP A 61 7.26 -10.06 8.78
CA ASP A 61 5.98 -10.36 9.43
C ASP A 61 4.88 -10.42 8.36
N ASP A 62 4.69 -11.61 7.79
CA ASP A 62 3.70 -11.86 6.74
C ASP A 62 2.28 -11.46 7.15
N ARG A 63 1.95 -11.62 8.43
CA ARG A 63 0.64 -11.26 8.95
C ARG A 63 0.46 -9.75 8.99
N ALA A 64 1.43 -9.02 9.54
CA ALA A 64 1.38 -7.57 9.57
C ALA A 64 1.41 -6.95 8.16
N ILE A 65 2.12 -7.57 7.20
CA ILE A 65 2.08 -7.16 5.80
C ILE A 65 0.68 -7.35 5.23
N ALA A 66 0.07 -8.52 5.39
CA ALA A 66 -1.28 -8.81 4.90
C ALA A 66 -2.31 -7.84 5.48
N GLU A 67 -2.30 -7.65 6.80
CA GLU A 67 -3.19 -6.71 7.49
C GLU A 67 -2.99 -5.27 6.99
N GLY A 68 -1.74 -4.87 6.75
CA GLY A 68 -1.42 -3.56 6.19
C GLY A 68 -1.95 -3.36 4.76
N ILE A 69 -1.86 -4.39 3.91
CA ILE A 69 -2.41 -4.37 2.54
C ILE A 69 -3.94 -4.24 2.57
N ASP A 70 -4.62 -5.02 3.42
CA ASP A 70 -6.08 -4.97 3.57
C ASP A 70 -6.55 -3.59 4.02
N GLN A 71 -5.85 -3.00 5.00
CA GLN A 71 -6.13 -1.66 5.47
C GLN A 71 -5.91 -0.58 4.41
N LEU A 72 -4.89 -0.74 3.56
CA LEU A 72 -4.65 0.17 2.44
C LEU A 72 -5.78 0.09 1.41
N ALA A 73 -6.20 -1.12 1.04
CA ALA A 73 -7.31 -1.33 0.11
C ALA A 73 -8.62 -0.70 0.62
N ALA A 74 -8.99 -0.96 1.89
CA ALA A 74 -10.18 -0.38 2.50
C ALA A 74 -10.15 1.16 2.54
N TYR A 75 -8.96 1.75 2.75
CA TYR A 75 -8.80 3.20 2.73
C TYR A 75 -9.03 3.78 1.32
N LEU A 76 -8.57 3.10 0.27
CA LEU A 76 -8.81 3.52 -1.11
C LEU A 76 -10.30 3.47 -1.47
N GLU A 77 -11.02 2.43 -1.04
CA GLU A 77 -12.47 2.34 -1.23
C GLU A 77 -13.20 3.51 -0.56
N GLN A 78 -12.85 3.82 0.69
CA GLN A 78 -13.45 4.93 1.43
C GLN A 78 -13.21 6.29 0.76
N ILE A 79 -11.99 6.51 0.23
CA ILE A 79 -11.68 7.72 -0.52
C ILE A 79 -12.47 7.73 -1.81
N SER A 80 -12.42 6.66 -2.60
CA SER A 80 -13.08 6.59 -3.91
C SER A 80 -14.54 7.02 -3.82
N ILE A 81 -15.30 6.49 -2.84
CA ILE A 81 -16.71 6.84 -2.60
C ILE A 81 -16.92 8.33 -2.30
N ARG A 82 -15.97 8.99 -1.60
CA ARG A 82 -16.09 10.41 -1.22
C ARG A 82 -15.83 11.37 -2.38
N TYR A 83 -15.16 10.92 -3.43
CA TYR A 83 -14.81 11.75 -4.59
C TYR A 83 -15.65 11.42 -5.84
N VAL A 84 -16.74 10.64 -5.69
CA VAL A 84 -17.81 10.45 -6.70
C VAL A 84 -18.82 11.58 -6.64
#